data_AF-A0A6B3LYE8-F1
#
_entry.id   AF-A0A6B3LYE8-F1
#
_cell.length_a   1.000
_cell.length_b   1.000
_cell.length_c   1.000
_cell.angle_alpha   90.00
_cell.angle_beta   90.00
_cell.angle_gamma   90.00
#
_symmetry.space_group_name_H-M   'P 1'
#
loop_
_entity.id
_entity.type
_entity.pdbx_description
1 polymer ?
#
loop_
_entity_poly.entity_id
_entity_poly.type
_entity_poly.pdbx_seq_one_letter_code
_entity_poly.pdbx_strand_id
1 'polypeptide(L)'
;MQVYAVYYEQSGRFLLGSKLKKGYYFYNSSTGKGEIKPNGQPLNGGGNFALPGGKREGTEPITTAARREFTEETAAIIKEIETKEQTFSSGAYSAAYFKIADSNFNTTVTNIIKTNLPQGLKARDDIINRTITAYNQIHQKYPQAPQDNELEEAYVWDVTDPEDWAQILKWKDDPVIGWYYEILEYLKLHILN
;
A
#
# COMPACT_ATOMS: atom_id res chain seq x y z
N MET A 1 -7.66 -13.02 -6.99
CA MET A 1 -8.44 -11.93 -6.36
C MET A 1 -7.45 -10.92 -5.82
N GLN A 2 -7.67 -9.63 -6.05
CA GLN A 2 -6.85 -8.57 -5.44
C GLN A 2 -7.33 -8.28 -4.03
N VAL A 3 -6.42 -7.86 -3.15
CA VAL A 3 -6.74 -7.49 -1.78
C VAL A 3 -6.03 -6.20 -1.40
N TYR A 4 -6.71 -5.35 -0.63
CA TYR A 4 -6.20 -4.05 -0.24
C TYR A 4 -6.25 -3.84 1.27
N ALA A 5 -5.25 -3.15 1.80
CA ALA A 5 -5.20 -2.71 3.18
C ALA A 5 -5.67 -1.26 3.29
N VAL A 6 -6.73 -1.05 4.05
CA VAL A 6 -7.18 0.29 4.46
C VAL A 6 -6.68 0.53 5.88
N TYR A 7 -5.54 1.22 5.98
CA TYR A 7 -4.95 1.63 7.26
C TYR A 7 -5.54 2.98 7.68
N TYR A 8 -6.43 2.98 8.67
CA TYR A 8 -7.23 4.17 9.02
C TYR A 8 -7.35 4.38 10.53
N GLU A 9 -7.72 5.59 10.95
CA GLU A 9 -8.07 5.92 12.33
C GLU A 9 -9.51 6.45 12.46
N GLN A 10 -10.02 6.57 13.68
CA GLN A 10 -11.45 6.74 13.98
C GLN A 10 -12.08 8.00 13.35
N SER A 11 -11.32 9.06 13.10
CA SER A 11 -11.80 10.28 12.45
C SER A 11 -12.16 10.08 10.97
N GLY A 12 -11.62 9.03 10.34
CA GLY A 12 -11.75 8.80 8.90
C GLY A 12 -10.47 9.09 8.12
N ARG A 13 -9.40 9.55 8.77
CA ARG A 13 -8.08 9.65 8.15
C ARG A 13 -7.52 8.27 7.82
N PHE A 14 -6.92 8.15 6.64
CA PHE A 14 -6.34 6.90 6.12
C PHE A 14 -5.05 7.15 5.34
N LEU A 15 -4.21 6.11 5.25
CA LEU A 15 -3.00 6.11 4.42
C LEU A 15 -3.38 5.86 2.95
N LEU A 16 -2.88 6.72 2.07
CA LEU A 16 -2.97 6.56 0.62
C LEU A 16 -1.56 6.63 0.02
N GLY A 17 -1.23 5.78 -0.94
CA GLY A 17 0.01 5.85 -1.70
C GLY A 17 -0.17 6.44 -3.10
N SER A 18 0.92 6.79 -3.76
CA SER A 18 1.00 6.90 -5.22
C SER A 18 1.93 5.81 -5.77
N LYS A 19 1.55 5.12 -6.85
CA LYS A 19 2.39 4.08 -7.44
C LYS A 19 3.48 4.67 -8.33
N LEU A 20 4.68 4.12 -8.22
CA LEU A 20 5.73 4.32 -9.21
C LEU A 20 5.25 3.88 -10.60
N LYS A 21 5.78 4.49 -11.66
CA LYS A 21 5.54 3.99 -13.03
C LYS A 21 6.25 2.66 -13.29
N LYS A 22 7.37 2.42 -12.61
CA LYS A 22 8.16 1.20 -12.67
C LYS A 22 8.69 0.82 -11.28
N GLY A 23 8.60 -0.46 -10.93
CA GLY A 23 9.26 -1.01 -9.75
C GLY A 23 10.62 -1.62 -10.10
N TYR A 24 11.57 -1.54 -9.16
CA TYR A 24 12.97 -1.90 -9.39
C TYR A 24 13.47 -3.05 -8.51
N TYR A 25 12.68 -3.46 -7.53
CA TYR A 25 12.92 -4.66 -6.76
C TYR A 25 11.60 -5.19 -6.22
N PHE A 26 11.53 -6.51 -6.06
CA PHE A 26 10.33 -7.21 -5.61
C PHE A 26 10.71 -8.38 -4.71
N TYR A 27 9.86 -8.71 -3.76
CA TYR A 27 9.93 -9.84 -2.87
C TYR A 27 8.80 -10.81 -3.16
N ASN A 28 9.10 -12.10 -3.14
CA ASN A 28 8.12 -13.15 -3.30
C ASN A 28 8.02 -13.91 -1.97
N SER A 29 6.94 -13.63 -1.22
CA SER A 29 6.61 -14.28 0.06
C SER A 29 6.58 -15.81 -0.05
N SER A 30 5.97 -16.34 -1.11
CA SER A 30 5.82 -17.79 -1.29
C SER A 30 7.15 -18.54 -1.43
N THR A 31 8.19 -17.88 -1.96
CA THR A 31 9.53 -18.47 -2.16
C THR A 31 10.58 -17.97 -1.16
N GLY A 32 10.27 -16.91 -0.41
CA GLY A 32 11.21 -16.22 0.48
C GLY A 32 12.37 -15.54 -0.25
N LYS A 33 12.20 -15.19 -1.54
CA LYS A 33 13.26 -14.64 -2.39
C LYS A 33 12.87 -13.29 -2.94
N GLY A 34 13.82 -12.37 -2.94
CA GLY A 34 13.69 -11.10 -3.64
C GLY A 34 14.55 -11.03 -4.90
N GLU A 35 14.15 -10.19 -5.83
CA GLU A 35 14.85 -9.92 -7.09
C GLU A 35 14.93 -8.42 -7.37
N ILE A 36 15.95 -8.02 -8.14
CA ILE A 36 16.05 -6.64 -8.66
C ILE A 36 15.74 -6.62 -10.15
N LYS A 37 15.16 -5.51 -10.62
CA LYS A 37 14.89 -5.21 -12.02
C LYS A 37 15.65 -3.93 -12.39
N PRO A 38 16.93 -4.02 -12.81
CA PRO A 38 17.75 -2.82 -13.03
C PRO A 38 17.22 -1.85 -14.09
N ASN A 39 16.42 -2.36 -15.04
CA ASN A 39 15.80 -1.55 -16.10
C ASN A 39 14.37 -1.09 -15.73
N GLY A 40 13.92 -1.42 -14.52
CA GLY A 40 12.56 -1.24 -14.03
C GLY A 40 11.56 -2.19 -14.71
N GLN A 41 10.51 -2.54 -13.98
CA GLN A 41 9.35 -3.27 -14.50
C GLN A 41 8.11 -2.37 -14.41
N PRO A 42 7.35 -2.14 -15.49
CA PRO A 42 6.12 -1.37 -15.43
C PRO A 42 5.15 -1.91 -14.37
N LEU A 43 4.55 -1.00 -13.59
CA LEU A 43 3.55 -1.35 -12.58
C LEU A 43 2.14 -1.15 -13.12
N ASN A 44 1.24 -2.07 -12.76
CA ASN A 44 -0.18 -1.91 -13.03
C ASN A 44 -0.71 -0.71 -12.23
N GLY A 45 -1.34 0.23 -12.92
CA GLY A 45 -1.79 1.48 -12.30
C GLY A 45 -0.68 2.49 -11.99
N GLY A 46 0.54 2.28 -12.49
CA GLY A 46 1.68 3.16 -12.22
C GLY A 46 1.41 4.63 -12.56
N GLY A 47 1.75 5.52 -11.63
CA GLY A 47 1.47 6.96 -11.70
C GLY A 47 0.10 7.39 -11.14
N ASN A 48 -0.72 6.46 -10.64
CA ASN A 48 -2.00 6.77 -9.99
C ASN A 48 -1.91 6.60 -8.47
N PHE A 49 -2.93 7.08 -7.76
CA PHE A 49 -3.12 6.77 -6.34
C PHE A 49 -3.41 5.29 -6.14
N ALA A 50 -2.99 4.75 -5.00
CA ALA A 50 -3.21 3.37 -4.64
C ALA A 50 -3.37 3.18 -3.13
N LEU A 51 -4.26 2.27 -2.77
CA LEU A 51 -4.20 1.62 -1.46
C LEU A 51 -3.16 0.49 -1.53
N PRO A 52 -2.35 0.28 -0.47
CA PRO A 52 -1.42 -0.85 -0.43
C PRO A 52 -2.16 -2.16 -0.64
N GLY A 53 -1.66 -3.01 -1.51
CA GLY A 53 -2.39 -4.22 -1.88
C GLY A 53 -1.92 -4.89 -3.15
N GLY A 54 -2.20 -6.18 -3.19
CA GLY A 54 -1.76 -7.05 -4.26
C GLY A 54 -2.54 -8.35 -4.29
N LYS A 55 -1.90 -9.39 -4.79
CA LYS A 55 -2.58 -10.65 -5.08
C LYS A 55 -2.70 -11.47 -3.81
N ARG A 56 -3.92 -11.89 -3.49
CA ARG A 56 -4.15 -12.93 -2.48
C ARG A 56 -3.58 -14.28 -2.94
N GLU A 57 -2.74 -14.89 -2.11
CA GLU A 57 -2.07 -16.16 -2.36
C GLU A 57 -2.93 -17.36 -1.90
N GLY A 58 -3.34 -18.20 -2.85
CA GLY A 58 -4.10 -19.41 -2.55
C GLY A 58 -5.42 -19.10 -1.82
N THR A 59 -5.57 -19.65 -0.61
CA THR A 59 -6.76 -19.49 0.23
C THR A 59 -6.50 -18.67 1.50
N GLU A 60 -5.35 -17.97 1.60
CA GLU A 60 -4.99 -17.19 2.80
C GLU A 60 -6.10 -16.20 3.20
N PRO A 61 -6.36 -15.88 4.48
CA PRO A 61 -7.39 -14.90 4.85
C PRO A 61 -7.18 -13.51 4.21
N ILE A 62 -8.27 -12.74 3.97
CA ILE A 62 -8.20 -11.39 3.36
C ILE A 62 -7.33 -10.46 4.24
N THR A 63 -7.56 -10.47 5.55
CA THR A 63 -6.74 -9.80 6.56
C THR A 63 -5.25 -10.15 6.48
N THR A 64 -4.92 -11.44 6.39
CA THR A 64 -3.53 -11.91 6.28
C THR A 64 -2.87 -11.36 5.03
N ALA A 65 -3.55 -11.49 3.90
CA ALA A 65 -3.04 -11.03 2.61
C ALA A 65 -2.88 -9.50 2.59
N ALA A 66 -3.90 -8.74 2.99
CA ALA A 66 -3.83 -7.29 3.07
C ALA A 66 -2.70 -6.80 3.98
N ARG A 67 -2.50 -7.43 5.13
CA ARG A 67 -1.43 -7.08 6.07
C ARG A 67 -0.04 -7.37 5.48
N ARG A 68 0.11 -8.50 4.79
CA ARG A 68 1.35 -8.86 4.09
C ARG A 68 1.69 -7.80 3.06
N GLU A 69 0.76 -7.50 2.14
CA GLU A 69 0.95 -6.50 1.08
C GLU A 69 1.27 -5.11 1.67
N PHE A 70 0.55 -4.69 2.72
CA PHE A 70 0.86 -3.44 3.41
C PHE A 70 2.29 -3.42 3.95
N THR A 71 2.73 -4.51 4.57
CA THR A 71 4.07 -4.62 5.14
C THR A 71 5.13 -4.62 4.04
N GLU A 72 4.89 -5.36 2.96
CA GLU A 72 5.79 -5.48 1.81
C GLU A 72 5.98 -4.13 1.10
N GLU A 73 4.91 -3.37 0.89
CA GLU A 73 4.94 -2.09 0.16
C GLU A 73 5.34 -0.88 1.03
N THR A 74 5.18 -0.96 2.36
CA THR A 74 5.42 0.19 3.25
C THR A 74 6.54 -0.02 4.26
N ALA A 75 7.03 -1.25 4.44
CA ALA A 75 7.91 -1.66 5.54
C ALA A 75 7.38 -1.33 6.95
N ALA A 76 6.07 -1.11 7.09
CA ALA A 76 5.44 -0.82 8.37
C ALA A 76 4.60 -2.00 8.87
N ILE A 77 4.57 -2.17 10.20
CA ILE A 77 3.79 -3.20 10.87
C ILE A 77 2.45 -2.59 11.27
N ILE A 78 1.35 -3.24 10.88
CA ILE A 78 0.01 -2.87 11.33
C ILE A 78 -0.18 -3.31 12.78
N LYS A 79 -0.54 -2.35 13.65
CA LYS A 79 -0.93 -2.56 15.05
C LYS A 79 -2.35 -2.04 15.26
N GLU A 80 -3.32 -2.80 14.74
CA GLU A 80 -4.73 -2.46 14.81
C GLU A 80 -5.34 -2.65 16.19
N ILE A 81 -6.43 -1.93 16.43
CA ILE A 81 -7.36 -2.16 17.54
C ILE A 81 -8.58 -2.97 17.10
N GLU A 82 -8.92 -2.92 15.82
CA GLU A 82 -10.06 -3.62 15.23
C GLU A 82 -9.77 -3.89 13.76
N THR A 83 -10.26 -5.02 13.23
CA THR A 83 -10.25 -5.28 11.78
C THR A 83 -11.63 -5.68 11.29
N LYS A 84 -12.00 -5.17 10.12
CA LYS A 84 -13.15 -5.64 9.33
C LYS A 84 -12.67 -6.08 7.95
N GLU A 85 -13.38 -7.01 7.32
CA GLU A 85 -13.13 -7.43 5.93
C GLU A 85 -14.38 -7.16 5.10
N GLN A 86 -14.21 -6.79 3.83
CA GLN A 86 -15.29 -6.69 2.85
C GLN A 86 -14.83 -7.23 1.49
N THR A 87 -15.71 -7.96 0.82
CA THR A 87 -15.50 -8.41 -0.57
C THR A 87 -16.46 -7.66 -1.49
N PHE A 88 -15.94 -7.22 -2.63
CA PHE A 88 -16.63 -6.34 -3.58
C PHE A 88 -16.84 -7.04 -4.92
N SER A 89 -17.75 -6.45 -5.72
CA SER A 89 -18.02 -6.83 -7.11
C SER A 89 -18.08 -8.35 -7.33
N SER A 90 -18.88 -9.04 -6.51
CA SER A 90 -19.07 -10.50 -6.56
C SER A 90 -17.78 -11.33 -6.43
N GLY A 91 -16.76 -10.82 -5.73
CA GLY A 91 -15.50 -11.54 -5.49
C GLY A 91 -14.33 -11.14 -6.39
N ALA A 92 -14.42 -10.04 -7.13
CA ALA A 92 -13.31 -9.56 -7.96
C ALA A 92 -12.12 -9.08 -7.10
N TYR A 93 -12.42 -8.39 -5.99
CA TYR A 93 -11.43 -7.88 -5.05
C TYR A 93 -12.03 -7.75 -3.64
N SER A 94 -11.14 -7.60 -2.64
CA SER A 94 -11.51 -7.45 -1.23
C SER A 94 -10.66 -6.37 -0.54
N ALA A 95 -11.11 -5.91 0.61
CA ALA A 95 -10.35 -5.02 1.48
C ALA A 95 -10.39 -5.50 2.93
N ALA A 96 -9.28 -5.31 3.64
CA ALA A 96 -9.23 -5.36 5.10
C ALA A 96 -9.07 -3.94 5.65
N TYR A 97 -9.93 -3.57 6.58
CA TYR A 97 -9.96 -2.26 7.22
C TYR A 97 -9.34 -2.38 8.60
N PHE A 98 -8.11 -1.91 8.72
CA PHE A 98 -7.33 -1.94 9.94
C PHE A 98 -7.51 -0.62 10.68
N LYS A 99 -8.32 -0.64 11.74
CA LYS A 99 -8.51 0.53 12.61
C LYS A 99 -7.32 0.67 13.53
N ILE A 100 -6.72 1.85 13.57
CA ILE A 100 -5.50 2.13 14.33
C ILE A 100 -5.82 3.17 15.39
N ALA A 101 -5.22 3.03 16.58
CA ALA A 101 -5.25 4.10 17.58
C ALA A 101 -4.47 5.32 17.07
N ASP A 102 -5.00 6.53 17.28
CA ASP A 102 -4.47 7.80 16.73
C ASP A 102 -2.97 8.01 16.98
N SER A 103 -2.49 7.63 18.17
CA SER A 103 -1.07 7.73 18.55
C SER A 103 -0.17 6.83 17.70
N ASN A 104 -0.64 5.63 17.36
CA ASN A 104 0.07 4.69 16.50
C ASN A 104 -0.05 5.08 15.02
N PHE A 105 -1.19 5.63 14.62
CA PHE A 105 -1.45 6.05 13.24
C PHE A 105 -0.43 7.11 12.81
N ASN A 106 -0.36 8.24 13.52
CA ASN A 106 0.52 9.35 13.13
C ASN A 106 2.01 8.95 13.14
N THR A 107 2.42 8.13 14.11
CA THR A 107 3.80 7.63 14.20
C THR A 107 4.15 6.75 13.00
N THR A 108 3.28 5.77 12.68
CA THR A 108 3.50 4.84 11.58
C THR A 108 3.53 5.57 10.24
N VAL A 109 2.55 6.43 9.98
CA VAL A 109 2.50 7.17 8.71
C VAL A 109 3.69 8.11 8.56
N THR A 110 4.12 8.76 9.65
CA THR A 110 5.34 9.60 9.62
C THR A 110 6.57 8.77 9.24
N ASN A 111 6.72 7.56 9.76
CA ASN A 111 7.83 6.68 9.39
C ASN A 111 7.75 6.23 7.92
N ILE A 112 6.55 5.88 7.44
CA ILE A 112 6.34 5.51 6.03
C ILE A 112 6.80 6.65 5.11
N ILE A 113 6.28 7.86 5.35
CA ILE A 113 6.51 9.04 4.50
C ILE A 113 7.95 9.54 4.58
N LYS A 114 8.52 9.65 5.80
CA LYS A 114 9.82 10.32 6.00
C LYS A 114 11.01 9.37 5.92
N THR A 115 10.77 8.06 6.03
CA THR A 115 11.85 7.10 6.20
C THR A 115 11.73 5.92 5.24
N ASN A 116 10.63 5.16 5.29
CA ASN A 116 10.56 3.88 4.60
C ASN A 116 10.53 4.06 3.08
N LEU A 117 9.55 4.80 2.54
CA LEU A 117 9.46 5.05 1.10
C LEU A 117 10.70 5.78 0.58
N PRO A 118 11.22 6.84 1.25
CA PRO A 118 12.48 7.47 0.84
C PRO A 118 13.69 6.52 0.80
N GLN A 119 13.76 5.53 1.70
CA GLN A 119 14.80 4.50 1.64
C GLN A 119 14.61 3.57 0.43
N GLY A 120 13.36 3.20 0.10
CA GLY A 120 13.05 2.46 -1.12
C GLY A 120 13.44 3.21 -2.40
N LEU A 121 13.20 4.51 -2.46
CA LEU A 121 13.62 5.36 -3.58
C LEU A 121 15.15 5.46 -3.71
N LYS A 122 15.88 5.52 -2.60
CA LYS A 122 17.36 5.46 -2.62
C LYS A 122 17.85 4.11 -3.12
N ALA A 123 17.23 3.00 -2.69
CA ALA A 123 17.55 1.67 -3.18
C ALA A 123 17.31 1.52 -4.69
N ARG A 124 16.20 2.08 -5.19
CA ARG A 124 15.89 2.19 -6.62
C ARG A 124 17.01 2.90 -7.38
N ASP A 125 17.43 4.08 -6.92
CA ASP A 125 18.45 4.87 -7.61
C ASP A 125 19.80 4.13 -7.65
N ASP A 126 20.14 3.44 -6.57
CA ASP A 126 21.33 2.59 -6.50
C ASP A 126 21.26 1.35 -7.43
N ILE A 127 20.09 0.74 -7.59
CA ILE A 127 19.87 -0.34 -8.56
C ILE A 127 20.04 0.17 -9.99
N ILE A 128 19.48 1.33 -10.31
CA ILE A 128 19.62 1.99 -11.63
C ILE A 128 21.11 2.27 -11.91
N ASN A 129 21.83 2.79 -10.92
CA ASN A 129 23.24 3.12 -11.02
C ASN A 129 24.19 1.92 -10.84
N ARG A 130 23.65 0.70 -10.70
CA ARG A 130 24.39 -0.56 -10.55
C ARG A 130 25.29 -0.63 -9.31
N THR A 131 25.02 0.17 -8.29
CA THR A 131 25.70 0.10 -6.98
C THR A 131 25.08 -0.98 -6.08
N ILE A 132 23.78 -1.26 -6.27
CA ILE A 132 23.11 -2.47 -5.77
C ILE A 132 22.88 -3.41 -6.95
N THR A 133 23.42 -4.62 -6.87
CA THR A 133 23.34 -5.66 -7.91
C THR A 133 22.62 -6.92 -7.46
N ALA A 134 22.27 -7.02 -6.18
CA ALA A 134 21.51 -8.13 -5.62
C ALA A 134 20.53 -7.64 -4.55
N TYR A 135 19.36 -8.29 -4.47
CA TYR A 135 18.27 -7.89 -3.57
C TYR A 135 18.69 -7.83 -2.10
N ASN A 136 19.49 -8.80 -1.64
CA ASN A 136 19.96 -8.86 -0.26
C ASN A 136 20.81 -7.65 0.17
N GLN A 137 21.38 -6.88 -0.77
CA GLN A 137 22.12 -5.66 -0.47
C GLN A 137 21.20 -4.48 -0.11
N ILE A 138 19.94 -4.51 -0.53
CA ILE A 138 18.97 -3.42 -0.29
C ILE A 138 18.82 -3.19 1.21
N HIS A 139 18.39 -4.20 1.95
CA HIS A 139 18.14 -4.05 3.39
C HIS A 139 19.42 -4.01 4.25
N GLN A 140 20.57 -4.36 3.68
CA GLN A 140 21.87 -4.09 4.32
C GLN A 140 22.20 -2.59 4.30
N LYS A 141 21.87 -1.89 3.20
CA LYS A 141 22.16 -0.46 3.03
C LYS A 141 21.01 0.44 3.49
N TYR A 142 19.78 -0.02 3.30
CA TYR A 142 18.52 0.67 3.53
C TYR A 142 17.59 -0.22 4.36
N PRO A 143 17.87 -0.38 5.66
CA PRO A 143 17.22 -1.38 6.51
C PRO A 143 15.71 -1.18 6.71
N GLN A 144 15.17 -0.01 6.36
CA GLN A 144 13.74 0.30 6.47
C GLN A 144 13.08 0.51 5.10
N ALA A 145 13.79 0.20 4.00
CA ALA A 145 13.15 0.15 2.70
C ALA A 145 12.03 -0.91 2.69
N PRO A 146 10.89 -0.65 2.01
CA PRO A 146 9.92 -1.67 1.64
C PRO A 146 10.57 -2.90 1.00
N GLN A 147 9.91 -4.04 1.07
CA GLN A 147 10.33 -5.26 0.37
C GLN A 147 10.01 -5.17 -1.13
N ASP A 148 8.97 -4.42 -1.49
CA ASP A 148 8.61 -4.13 -2.87
C ASP A 148 8.71 -2.64 -3.19
N ASN A 149 9.28 -2.32 -4.35
CA ASN A 149 9.36 -0.94 -4.83
C ASN A 149 8.14 -0.56 -5.66
N GLU A 150 6.95 -0.53 -5.02
CA GLU A 150 5.71 -0.19 -5.72
C GLU A 150 5.24 1.25 -5.49
N LEU A 151 5.36 1.74 -4.25
CA LEU A 151 4.90 3.07 -3.88
C LEU A 151 6.03 4.11 -4.02
N GLU A 152 5.69 5.28 -4.53
CA GLU A 152 6.57 6.44 -4.67
C GLU A 152 6.44 7.36 -3.46
N GLU A 153 5.22 7.80 -3.19
CA GLU A 153 4.88 8.68 -2.08
C GLU A 153 3.71 8.11 -1.28
N ALA A 154 3.52 8.65 -0.08
CA ALA A 154 2.38 8.39 0.76
C ALA A 154 1.79 9.69 1.30
N TYR A 155 0.48 9.69 1.47
CA TYR A 155 -0.35 10.80 1.91
C TYR A 155 -1.27 10.32 3.04
N VAL A 156 -1.75 11.28 3.82
CA VAL A 156 -2.90 11.07 4.70
C VAL A 156 -4.06 11.84 4.12
N TRP A 157 -5.09 11.13 3.71
CA TRP A 157 -6.37 11.71 3.28
C TRP A 157 -7.45 11.38 4.31
N ASP A 158 -8.57 12.08 4.26
CA ASP A 158 -9.70 11.88 5.17
C ASP A 158 -11.01 11.68 4.37
N VAL A 159 -11.69 10.56 4.59
CA VAL A 159 -12.97 10.30 3.88
C VAL A 159 -14.10 11.21 4.36
N THR A 160 -13.95 11.89 5.49
CA THR A 160 -14.91 12.86 6.03
C THR A 160 -14.60 14.29 5.58
N ASP A 161 -13.37 14.58 5.14
CA ASP A 161 -13.00 15.87 4.60
C ASP A 161 -13.63 16.10 3.21
N PRO A 162 -14.32 17.24 2.98
CA PRO A 162 -14.98 17.50 1.71
C PRO A 162 -14.04 17.62 0.50
N GLU A 163 -12.83 18.13 0.69
CA GLU A 163 -11.88 18.34 -0.41
C GLU A 163 -11.26 17.01 -0.86
N ASP A 164 -10.79 16.20 0.09
CA ASP A 164 -10.29 14.86 -0.17
C ASP A 164 -11.38 13.97 -0.77
N TRP A 165 -12.59 14.00 -0.20
CA TRP A 165 -13.72 13.23 -0.72
C TRP A 165 -14.11 13.66 -2.14
N ALA A 166 -14.03 14.95 -2.47
CA ALA A 166 -14.27 15.42 -3.83
C ALA A 166 -13.22 14.91 -4.84
N GLN A 167 -11.99 14.63 -4.41
CA GLN A 167 -11.00 13.95 -5.26
C GLN A 167 -11.32 12.46 -5.41
N ILE A 168 -11.64 11.78 -4.30
CA ILE A 168 -11.99 10.34 -4.30
C ILE A 168 -13.22 10.09 -5.20
N LEU A 169 -14.22 10.96 -5.16
CA LEU A 169 -15.42 10.86 -6.01
C LEU A 169 -15.11 10.83 -7.51
N LYS A 170 -14.03 11.46 -7.95
CA LYS A 170 -13.62 11.45 -9.37
C LYS A 170 -13.14 10.09 -9.84
N TRP A 171 -12.78 9.19 -8.91
CA TRP A 171 -12.29 7.85 -9.24
C TRP A 171 -13.41 6.89 -9.57
N LYS A 172 -14.66 7.18 -9.19
CA LYS A 172 -15.80 6.25 -9.29
C LYS A 172 -15.94 5.54 -10.64
N ASP A 173 -15.75 6.26 -11.73
CA ASP A 173 -15.87 5.74 -13.09
C ASP A 173 -14.51 5.55 -13.79
N ASP A 174 -13.41 5.67 -13.04
CA ASP A 174 -12.06 5.46 -13.55
C ASP A 174 -11.77 3.96 -13.69
N PRO A 175 -11.41 3.47 -14.90
CA PRO A 175 -11.20 2.05 -15.13
C PRO A 175 -9.93 1.47 -14.46
N VAL A 176 -9.04 2.34 -13.95
CA VAL A 176 -7.76 1.97 -13.33
C VAL A 176 -7.84 2.05 -11.82
N ILE A 177 -8.61 2.96 -11.25
CA ILE A 177 -8.66 3.18 -9.79
C ILE A 177 -10.07 3.20 -9.19
N GLY A 178 -11.12 2.96 -9.98
CA GLY A 178 -12.51 3.05 -9.50
C GLY A 178 -12.88 2.05 -8.41
N TRP A 179 -12.20 0.92 -8.30
CA TRP A 179 -12.40 0.03 -7.15
C TRP A 179 -11.91 0.64 -5.83
N TYR A 180 -10.93 1.57 -5.85
CA TYR A 180 -10.52 2.28 -4.64
C TYR A 180 -11.63 3.21 -4.14
N TYR A 181 -12.44 3.77 -5.05
CA TYR A 181 -13.63 4.52 -4.66
C TYR A 181 -14.61 3.63 -3.88
N GLU A 182 -14.95 2.44 -4.37
CA GLU A 182 -15.89 1.53 -3.67
C GLU A 182 -15.39 1.14 -2.27
N ILE A 183 -14.08 0.89 -2.13
CA ILE A 183 -13.46 0.57 -0.84
C ILE A 183 -13.56 1.73 0.15
N LEU A 184 -13.26 2.96 -0.30
CA LEU A 184 -13.27 4.14 0.57
C LEU A 184 -14.69 4.64 0.86
N GLU A 185 -15.63 4.47 -0.07
CA GLU A 185 -17.05 4.68 0.17
C GLU A 185 -17.56 3.73 1.26
N TYR A 186 -17.14 2.46 1.23
CA TYR A 186 -17.52 1.52 2.28
C TYR A 186 -16.96 1.90 3.66
N LEU A 187 -15.70 2.36 3.72
CA LEU A 187 -15.15 2.93 4.95
C LEU A 187 -16.04 4.07 5.47
N LYS A 188 -16.35 5.04 4.61
CA LYS A 188 -17.15 6.23 4.96
C LYS A 188 -18.57 5.87 5.40
N LEU A 189 -19.27 5.04 4.64
CA LEU A 189 -20.72 4.85 4.79
C LEU A 189 -21.11 3.71 5.73
N HIS A 190 -20.23 2.73 5.95
CA HIS A 190 -20.58 1.48 6.67
C HIS A 190 -19.66 1.15 7.85
N ILE A 191 -18.47 1.73 7.92
CA ILE A 191 -17.54 1.48 9.04
C ILE A 191 -17.51 2.64 10.02
N LEU A 192 -17.51 3.88 9.53
CA LEU A 192 -17.44 5.08 10.36
C LEU A 192 -18.82 5.61 10.80
N ASN A 193 -19.88 5.26 10.10
CA ASN A 193 -21.27 5.60 10.44
C ASN A 193 -21.85 4.73 11.55
#